data_AF-A0A6M0RLL1-F1
#
_entry.id   AF-A0A6M0RLL1-F1
#
_cell.length_a   1.000
_cell.length_b   1.000
_cell.length_c   1.000
_cell.angle_alpha   90.00
_cell.angle_beta   90.00
_cell.angle_gamma   90.00
#
_symmetry.space_group_name_H-M   'P 1'
#
loop_
_entity.id
_entity.type
_entity.pdbx_description
1 polymer ?
#
loop_
_entity_poly.entity_id
_entity_poly.type
_entity_poly.pdbx_seq_one_letter_code
_entity_poly.pdbx_strand_id
1 'polypeptide(L)'
;MVNTTTTIPLSTHPYAEVIHRLEAGGSMLPDTPENLMQIIGIYKAYAVPMDFYWRDLLYIGERVFLQPLPFFKYFISQEYLDRQNTYAGDQSPLRIWRGVGEAHPELLEFMAKGEGKRKWPRLFHHLGHDRVNMEFAEACMRAMFWHEDLNPKFNEYLYSEPYKAAADRAIKAYFRGNPAMLGLYKLFPDMFLEQVRQMSYYANLGLFWEVMAPVFFEMSDIYDEGGFKGVPDAMNFLVNGIFAVAGRPIYHHVYVGDECFEVIPKSAGFTWLYEAALPYVEAVFYRTAPFRGTKSYDAQVHQVPDQQPEFHYGILYADVFPVGSAGIPPTLLMQDMLHFLPPYLQDYYQQHCRGEDDQLIQLGITFQRSMYNVTSAVIQALRAALYYPLDDPNPKHLMANREFFEAQMDRLIRPEARLRDIQTANYR
;
A
#
# COMPACT_ATOMS: atom_id res chain seq x y z
N MET A 1 33.93 13.03 23.42
CA MET A 1 34.45 12.82 22.06
C MET A 1 34.60 11.32 21.87
N VAL A 2 33.62 10.68 21.22
CA VAL A 2 33.72 9.26 20.85
C VAL A 2 34.42 9.22 19.50
N ASN A 3 35.63 8.67 19.45
CA ASN A 3 36.35 8.42 18.21
C ASN A 3 35.61 7.33 17.42
N THR A 4 34.74 7.72 16.49
CA THR A 4 34.24 6.83 15.44
C THR A 4 35.28 6.77 14.34
N THR A 5 36.28 5.91 14.49
CA THR A 5 37.05 5.43 13.34
C THR A 5 36.10 4.72 12.39
N THR A 6 35.73 5.36 11.29
CA THR A 6 34.87 4.78 10.26
C THR A 6 35.58 3.60 9.60
N THR A 7 35.00 2.40 9.69
CA THR A 7 35.58 1.13 9.20
C THR A 7 35.72 1.08 7.68
N ILE A 8 34.94 1.91 6.98
CA ILE A 8 35.00 2.16 5.54
C ILE A 8 35.12 3.68 5.29
N PRO A 9 35.59 4.14 4.11
CA PRO A 9 35.63 5.56 3.73
C PRO A 9 34.26 6.25 3.86
N LEU A 10 34.14 7.56 3.64
CA LEU A 10 32.82 8.20 3.56
C LEU A 10 32.23 8.01 2.16
N SER A 11 30.90 7.90 2.05
CA SER A 11 30.23 7.88 0.73
C SER A 11 30.40 9.25 0.05
N THR A 12 30.68 9.23 -1.25
CA THR A 12 30.73 10.43 -2.11
C THR A 12 29.41 10.68 -2.84
N HIS A 13 28.39 9.86 -2.56
CA HIS A 13 27.08 9.94 -3.19
C HIS A 13 26.37 11.27 -2.85
N PRO A 14 25.54 11.84 -3.77
CA PRO A 14 24.78 13.08 -3.49
C PRO A 14 23.88 13.01 -2.26
N TYR A 15 23.49 11.80 -1.84
CA TYR A 15 22.71 11.51 -0.64
C TYR A 15 23.54 10.82 0.47
N ALA A 16 24.83 11.14 0.59
CA ALA A 16 25.72 10.52 1.58
C ALA A 16 25.14 10.57 3.02
N GLU A 17 24.52 11.68 3.44
CA GLU A 17 23.90 11.77 4.77
C GLU A 17 22.75 10.78 4.98
N VAL A 18 21.95 10.54 3.95
CA VAL A 18 20.86 9.54 3.98
C VAL A 18 21.46 8.14 4.07
N ILE A 19 22.49 7.85 3.28
CA ILE A 19 23.18 6.56 3.27
C ILE A 19 23.79 6.27 4.64
N HIS A 20 24.47 7.24 5.25
CA HIS A 20 25.04 7.07 6.58
C HIS A 20 23.96 6.80 7.64
N ARG A 21 22.75 7.38 7.53
CA ARG A 21 21.63 7.01 8.40
C ARG A 21 21.15 5.58 8.17
N LEU A 22 21.05 5.14 6.92
CA LEU A 22 20.67 3.75 6.59
C LEU A 22 21.72 2.75 7.11
N GLU A 23 23.01 3.05 6.97
CA GLU A 23 24.12 2.25 7.51
C GLU A 23 24.10 2.16 9.03
N ALA A 24 23.59 3.20 9.70
CA ALA A 24 23.37 3.21 11.15
C ALA A 24 22.05 2.50 11.57
N GLY A 25 21.31 1.90 10.64
CA GLY A 25 20.04 1.22 10.92
C GLY A 25 18.85 2.16 11.04
N GLY A 26 18.99 3.40 10.56
CA GLY A 26 17.95 4.41 10.55
C GLY A 26 17.16 4.46 9.25
N SER A 27 16.38 5.53 9.13
CA SER A 27 15.45 5.81 8.02
C SER A 27 16.03 6.83 7.03
N MET A 28 15.43 6.90 5.83
CA MET A 28 15.67 8.00 4.91
C MET A 28 15.27 9.36 5.48
N LEU A 29 14.39 9.39 6.49
CA LEU A 29 14.01 10.60 7.20
C LEU A 29 14.96 10.92 8.36
N PRO A 30 15.13 12.22 8.70
CA PRO A 30 15.76 12.63 9.95
C PRO A 30 14.99 12.09 11.17
N ASP A 31 15.72 11.62 12.18
CA ASP A 31 15.14 11.17 13.45
C ASP A 31 14.82 12.38 14.35
N THR A 32 13.58 12.85 14.26
CA THR A 32 13.07 13.96 15.10
C THR A 32 11.72 13.57 15.70
N PRO A 33 11.37 14.11 16.89
CA PRO A 33 10.05 13.89 17.48
C PRO A 33 8.91 14.33 16.55
N GLU A 34 9.13 15.40 15.79
CA GLU A 34 8.17 15.93 14.81
C GLU A 34 7.93 14.93 13.67
N ASN A 35 9.00 14.36 13.08
CA ASN A 35 8.84 13.33 12.05
C ASN A 35 8.18 12.07 12.63
N LEU A 36 8.54 11.65 13.84
CA LEU A 36 7.92 10.48 14.47
C LEU A 36 6.41 10.67 14.66
N MET A 37 5.99 11.80 15.24
CA MET A 37 4.57 12.14 15.43
C MET A 37 3.82 12.15 14.09
N GLN A 38 4.40 12.79 13.07
CA GLN A 38 3.84 12.84 11.72
C GLN A 38 3.67 11.44 11.11
N ILE A 39 4.71 10.61 11.18
CA ILE A 39 4.70 9.24 10.64
C ILE A 39 3.62 8.40 11.31
N ILE A 40 3.59 8.38 12.64
CA ILE A 40 2.63 7.54 13.37
C ILE A 40 1.20 8.07 13.22
N GLY A 41 1.01 9.39 13.24
CA GLY A 41 -0.30 9.99 13.04
C GLY A 41 -0.92 9.64 11.69
N ILE A 42 -0.09 9.57 10.64
CA ILE A 42 -0.53 9.09 9.32
C ILE A 42 -0.82 7.60 9.34
N TYR A 43 0.00 6.77 9.98
CA TYR A 43 -0.30 5.34 10.08
C TYR A 43 -1.65 5.09 10.73
N LYS A 44 -2.00 5.83 11.78
CA LYS A 44 -3.34 5.79 12.38
C LYS A 44 -4.44 6.19 11.39
N ALA A 45 -4.29 7.37 10.77
CA ALA A 45 -5.29 7.91 9.85
C ALA A 45 -5.48 7.04 8.59
N TYR A 46 -4.43 6.35 8.16
CA TYR A 46 -4.44 5.48 7.00
C TYR A 46 -4.93 4.06 7.30
N ALA A 47 -4.66 3.53 8.51
CA ALA A 47 -5.05 2.18 8.88
C ALA A 47 -6.57 1.97 8.83
N VAL A 48 -7.37 2.99 9.18
CA VAL A 48 -8.84 2.92 9.18
C VAL A 48 -9.43 2.73 7.77
N PRO A 49 -9.15 3.58 6.76
CA PRO A 49 -9.60 3.32 5.41
C PRO A 49 -8.93 2.10 4.79
N MET A 50 -7.68 1.78 5.15
CA MET A 50 -7.03 0.53 4.72
C MET A 50 -7.76 -0.72 5.21
N ASP A 51 -8.31 -0.69 6.43
CA ASP A 51 -9.16 -1.75 6.97
C ASP A 51 -10.42 -1.97 6.12
N PHE A 52 -11.00 -0.89 5.58
CA PHE A 52 -12.07 -1.01 4.60
C PHE A 52 -11.56 -1.59 3.28
N TYR A 53 -10.45 -1.05 2.76
CA TYR A 53 -9.92 -1.41 1.45
C TYR A 53 -9.61 -2.89 1.35
N TRP A 54 -8.91 -3.49 2.31
CA TRP A 54 -8.55 -4.91 2.20
C TRP A 54 -9.81 -5.80 2.18
N ARG A 55 -10.80 -5.47 3.01
CA ARG A 55 -12.07 -6.22 3.08
C ARG A 55 -12.83 -6.12 1.76
N ASP A 56 -12.93 -4.92 1.20
CA ASP A 56 -13.70 -4.70 -0.02
C ASP A 56 -12.95 -5.19 -1.27
N LEU A 57 -11.62 -5.13 -1.30
CA LEU A 57 -10.81 -5.76 -2.36
C LEU A 57 -11.03 -7.28 -2.38
N LEU A 58 -11.01 -7.94 -1.21
CA LEU A 58 -11.33 -9.36 -1.12
C LEU A 58 -12.79 -9.61 -1.50
N TYR A 59 -13.75 -8.81 -1.02
CA TYR A 59 -15.15 -8.94 -1.41
C TYR A 59 -15.33 -8.84 -2.94
N ILE A 60 -14.63 -7.92 -3.60
CA ILE A 60 -14.67 -7.76 -5.04
C ILE A 60 -14.08 -8.99 -5.74
N GLY A 61 -12.87 -9.42 -5.37
CA GLY A 61 -12.24 -10.59 -5.99
C GLY A 61 -13.02 -11.89 -5.76
N GLU A 62 -13.53 -12.08 -4.54
CA GLU A 62 -14.10 -13.34 -4.07
C GLU A 62 -15.62 -13.49 -4.36
N ARG A 63 -16.40 -12.39 -4.29
CA ARG A 63 -17.88 -12.42 -4.40
C ARG A 63 -18.43 -11.66 -5.60
N VAL A 64 -17.92 -10.45 -5.88
CA VAL A 64 -18.36 -9.68 -7.06
C VAL A 64 -17.84 -10.32 -8.33
N PHE A 65 -16.57 -10.76 -8.33
CA PHE A 65 -15.90 -11.52 -9.37
C PHE A 65 -16.18 -10.98 -10.80
N LEU A 66 -17.02 -11.66 -11.57
CA LEU A 66 -17.34 -11.30 -12.96
C LEU A 66 -18.74 -10.73 -13.13
N GLN A 67 -19.29 -10.10 -12.08
CA GLN A 67 -20.59 -9.45 -12.16
C GLN A 67 -20.62 -8.43 -13.30
N PRO A 68 -21.45 -8.59 -14.36
CA PRO A 68 -21.33 -7.77 -15.57
C PRO A 68 -21.64 -6.29 -15.34
N LEU A 69 -22.53 -6.02 -14.39
CA LEU A 69 -22.94 -4.68 -13.99
C LEU A 69 -22.77 -4.54 -12.47
N PRO A 70 -21.54 -4.28 -12.00
CA PRO A 70 -21.22 -4.29 -10.57
C PRO A 70 -21.59 -2.96 -9.90
N PHE A 71 -22.86 -2.52 -10.06
CA PHE A 71 -23.36 -1.23 -9.56
C PHE A 71 -23.11 -1.02 -8.05
N PHE A 72 -23.09 -2.10 -7.29
CA PHE A 72 -22.96 -2.10 -5.84
C PHE A 72 -21.64 -2.72 -5.36
N LYS A 73 -20.58 -2.74 -6.18
CA LYS A 73 -19.31 -3.38 -5.80
C LYS A 73 -18.70 -2.88 -4.50
N TYR A 74 -18.97 -1.63 -4.10
CA TYR A 74 -18.50 -1.02 -2.85
C TYR A 74 -19.50 -1.17 -1.68
N PHE A 75 -20.60 -1.90 -1.88
CA PHE A 75 -21.56 -2.22 -0.83
C PHE A 75 -21.16 -3.54 -0.20
N ILE A 76 -19.99 -3.55 0.46
CA ILE A 76 -19.46 -4.73 1.12
C ILE A 76 -20.49 -5.36 2.06
N SER A 77 -20.57 -6.70 2.02
CA SER A 77 -21.49 -7.46 2.86
C SER A 77 -21.10 -7.40 4.34
N GLN A 78 -22.09 -7.61 5.23
CA GLN A 78 -21.84 -7.67 6.67
C GLN A 78 -20.85 -8.79 7.04
N GLU A 79 -20.92 -9.94 6.36
CA GLU A 79 -19.98 -11.05 6.54
C GLU A 79 -18.51 -10.62 6.37
N TYR A 80 -18.21 -9.72 5.43
CA TYR A 80 -16.84 -9.25 5.20
C TYR A 80 -16.43 -8.12 6.15
N LEU A 81 -17.39 -7.36 6.69
CA LEU A 81 -17.12 -6.41 7.78
C LEU A 81 -16.82 -7.16 9.09
N ASP A 82 -17.52 -8.25 9.34
CA ASP A 82 -17.36 -9.10 10.53
C ASP A 82 -16.23 -10.14 10.36
N ARG A 83 -15.66 -10.25 9.15
CA ARG A 83 -14.55 -11.16 8.85
C ARG A 83 -13.38 -10.85 9.77
N GLN A 84 -12.92 -11.84 10.51
CA GLN A 84 -11.76 -11.67 11.38
C GLN A 84 -10.50 -11.46 10.53
N ASN A 85 -9.76 -10.38 10.80
CA ASN A 85 -8.43 -10.17 10.25
C ASN A 85 -7.49 -11.25 10.81
N THR A 86 -6.73 -11.89 9.92
CA THR A 86 -5.85 -12.99 10.30
C THR A 86 -4.74 -12.59 11.28
N TYR A 87 -4.41 -11.30 11.39
CA TYR A 87 -3.28 -10.75 12.15
C TYR A 87 -3.69 -9.83 13.31
N ALA A 88 -4.97 -9.82 13.68
CA ALA A 88 -5.50 -9.00 14.78
C ALA A 88 -6.53 -9.77 15.61
N GLY A 89 -6.75 -9.31 16.85
CA GLY A 89 -7.68 -9.95 17.77
C GLY A 89 -7.11 -11.16 18.51
N ASP A 90 -7.75 -11.53 19.61
CA ASP A 90 -7.31 -12.59 20.51
C ASP A 90 -7.31 -13.99 19.86
N GLN A 91 -8.08 -14.17 18.78
CA GLN A 91 -8.18 -15.44 18.05
C GLN A 91 -7.13 -15.58 16.94
N SER A 92 -6.31 -14.55 16.70
CA SER A 92 -5.32 -14.57 15.62
C SER A 92 -4.18 -15.55 15.92
N PRO A 93 -3.80 -16.42 14.96
CA PRO A 93 -2.65 -17.32 15.10
C PRO A 93 -1.30 -16.60 15.02
N LEU A 94 -1.27 -15.40 14.43
CA LEU A 94 -0.09 -14.52 14.36
C LEU A 94 -0.57 -13.10 14.66
N ARG A 95 -0.77 -12.82 15.94
CA ARG A 95 -1.31 -11.55 16.41
C ARG A 95 -0.24 -10.45 16.30
N ILE A 96 -0.42 -9.55 15.35
CA ILE A 96 0.37 -8.31 15.22
C ILE A 96 -0.32 -7.23 16.03
N TRP A 97 -1.60 -6.97 15.77
CA TRP A 97 -2.36 -5.95 16.48
C TRP A 97 -3.12 -6.52 17.67
N ARG A 98 -3.00 -5.85 18.82
CA ARG A 98 -3.68 -6.22 20.07
C ARG A 98 -5.16 -5.85 20.12
N GLY A 99 -5.65 -5.04 19.18
CA GLY A 99 -7.06 -4.65 19.11
C GLY A 99 -7.98 -5.72 18.52
N VAL A 100 -8.99 -5.28 17.77
CA VAL A 100 -10.09 -6.15 17.27
C VAL A 100 -9.75 -6.83 15.94
N GLY A 101 -10.33 -8.00 15.68
CA GLY A 101 -10.21 -8.66 14.37
C GLY A 101 -11.27 -8.20 13.34
N GLU A 102 -12.43 -7.77 13.83
CA GLU A 102 -13.52 -7.21 13.00
C GLU A 102 -13.17 -5.82 12.46
N ALA A 103 -14.04 -5.27 11.60
CA ALA A 103 -13.86 -3.92 11.08
C ALA A 103 -13.69 -2.89 12.21
N HIS A 104 -12.74 -1.97 12.03
CA HIS A 104 -12.37 -1.00 13.05
C HIS A 104 -13.59 -0.16 13.49
N PRO A 105 -13.79 0.11 14.79
CA PRO A 105 -14.98 0.83 15.27
C PRO A 105 -15.18 2.21 14.62
N GLU A 106 -14.10 2.97 14.42
CA GLU A 106 -14.16 4.28 13.72
C GLU A 106 -14.63 4.13 12.26
N LEU A 107 -14.23 3.06 11.58
CA LEU A 107 -14.69 2.78 10.21
C LEU A 107 -16.19 2.49 10.20
N LEU A 108 -16.66 1.64 11.11
CA LEU A 108 -18.08 1.30 11.23
C LEU A 108 -18.92 2.53 11.60
N GLU A 109 -18.42 3.39 12.47
CA GLU A 109 -19.08 4.65 12.81
C GLU A 109 -19.19 5.59 11.61
N PHE A 110 -18.09 5.79 10.88
CA PHE A 110 -18.07 6.61 9.66
C PHE A 110 -19.02 6.05 8.60
N MET A 111 -18.97 4.75 8.33
CA MET A 111 -19.89 4.11 7.37
C MET A 111 -21.37 4.25 7.75
N ALA A 112 -21.68 4.30 9.06
CA ALA A 112 -23.04 4.45 9.54
C ALA A 112 -23.52 5.90 9.49
N LYS A 113 -22.65 6.87 9.81
CA LYS A 113 -23.05 8.25 10.11
C LYS A 113 -22.51 9.31 9.14
N GLY A 114 -21.47 8.97 8.38
CA GLY A 114 -20.75 9.88 7.51
C GLY A 114 -20.15 11.09 8.23
N GLU A 115 -19.66 12.06 7.45
CA GLU A 115 -19.15 13.34 7.94
C GLU A 115 -20.20 14.13 8.74
N GLY A 116 -21.47 14.05 8.32
CA GLY A 116 -22.59 14.74 8.97
C GLY A 116 -22.98 14.16 10.33
N LYS A 117 -22.30 13.12 10.82
CA LYS A 117 -22.54 12.43 12.11
C LYS A 117 -23.99 12.00 12.31
N ARG A 118 -24.72 11.74 11.22
CA ARG A 118 -26.13 11.37 11.22
C ARG A 118 -26.32 10.05 10.51
N LYS A 119 -27.06 9.12 11.14
CA LYS A 119 -27.33 7.82 10.55
C LYS A 119 -28.18 7.95 9.28
N TRP A 120 -27.67 7.44 8.16
CA TRP A 120 -28.39 7.33 6.89
C TRP A 120 -28.21 5.93 6.28
N PRO A 121 -29.14 5.50 5.41
CA PRO A 121 -28.92 4.32 4.57
C PRO A 121 -27.67 4.51 3.70
N ARG A 122 -26.87 3.45 3.58
CA ARG A 122 -25.61 3.42 2.82
C ARG A 122 -25.73 3.97 1.40
N LEU A 123 -26.85 3.74 0.73
CA LEU A 123 -27.09 4.27 -0.61
C LEU A 123 -26.97 5.80 -0.68
N PHE A 124 -27.52 6.52 0.31
CA PHE A 124 -27.48 7.98 0.32
C PHE A 124 -26.09 8.52 0.64
N HIS A 125 -25.37 7.86 1.55
CA HIS A 125 -23.95 8.12 1.81
C HIS A 125 -23.14 8.00 0.51
N HIS A 126 -23.33 6.94 -0.26
CA HIS A 126 -22.63 6.75 -1.53
C HIS A 126 -23.03 7.77 -2.61
N LEU A 127 -24.31 8.10 -2.73
CA LEU A 127 -24.79 9.10 -3.71
C LEU A 127 -24.32 10.52 -3.37
N GLY A 128 -24.17 10.83 -2.08
CA GLY A 128 -23.65 12.10 -1.58
C GLY A 128 -22.13 12.18 -1.50
N HIS A 129 -21.40 11.14 -1.93
CA HIS A 129 -19.94 11.02 -1.80
C HIS A 129 -19.42 11.05 -0.35
N ASP A 130 -20.28 10.76 0.63
CA ASP A 130 -19.96 10.64 2.06
C ASP A 130 -19.58 9.18 2.36
N ARG A 131 -18.42 8.75 1.84
CA ARG A 131 -17.98 7.35 1.89
C ARG A 131 -16.47 7.24 1.76
N VAL A 132 -15.96 6.05 2.05
CA VAL A 132 -14.59 5.66 1.72
C VAL A 132 -14.39 5.62 0.20
N ASN A 133 -13.33 6.26 -0.28
CA ASN A 133 -12.96 6.40 -1.69
C ASN A 133 -12.21 5.17 -2.22
N MET A 134 -12.93 4.05 -2.30
CA MET A 134 -12.42 2.75 -2.77
C MET A 134 -11.77 2.78 -4.17
N GLU A 135 -12.07 3.79 -4.99
CA GLU A 135 -11.43 3.99 -6.29
C GLU A 135 -9.91 4.16 -6.18
N PHE A 136 -9.40 4.68 -5.07
CA PHE A 136 -7.97 4.74 -4.80
C PHE A 136 -7.36 3.34 -4.69
N ALA A 137 -7.99 2.45 -3.92
CA ALA A 137 -7.58 1.05 -3.79
C ALA A 137 -7.53 0.34 -5.14
N GLU A 138 -8.55 0.53 -5.98
CA GLU A 138 -8.55 -0.03 -7.31
C GLU A 138 -7.50 0.59 -8.23
N ALA A 139 -7.16 1.87 -8.07
CA ALA A 139 -6.10 2.51 -8.82
C ALA A 139 -4.73 1.88 -8.48
N CYS A 140 -4.47 1.60 -7.20
CA CYS A 140 -3.29 0.85 -6.76
C CYS A 140 -3.28 -0.57 -7.35
N MET A 141 -4.40 -1.29 -7.27
CA MET A 141 -4.51 -2.64 -7.84
C MET A 141 -4.28 -2.64 -9.36
N ARG A 142 -4.88 -1.70 -10.10
CA ARG A 142 -4.67 -1.56 -11.54
C ARG A 142 -3.22 -1.21 -11.87
N ALA A 143 -2.57 -0.39 -11.05
CA ALA A 143 -1.15 -0.10 -11.22
C ALA A 143 -0.29 -1.36 -11.06
N MET A 144 -0.56 -2.19 -10.05
CA MET A 144 0.13 -3.49 -9.89
C MET A 144 -0.14 -4.42 -11.07
N PHE A 145 -1.39 -4.52 -11.51
CA PHE A 145 -1.76 -5.42 -12.61
C PHE A 145 -1.10 -5.03 -13.94
N TRP A 146 -1.04 -3.73 -14.24
CA TRP A 146 -0.50 -3.25 -15.52
C TRP A 146 1.04 -3.27 -15.59
N HIS A 147 1.74 -3.16 -14.46
CA HIS A 147 3.19 -3.27 -14.39
C HIS A 147 3.61 -4.74 -14.18
N GLU A 148 3.38 -5.57 -15.20
CA GLU A 148 3.56 -7.02 -15.09
C GLU A 148 5.01 -7.44 -14.79
N ASP A 149 6.01 -6.64 -15.20
CA ASP A 149 7.43 -6.92 -15.00
C ASP A 149 7.84 -7.00 -13.52
N LEU A 150 6.99 -6.48 -12.62
CA LEU A 150 7.25 -6.42 -11.18
C LEU A 150 6.94 -7.71 -10.45
N ASN A 151 6.14 -8.59 -11.05
CA ASN A 151 5.73 -9.84 -10.43
C ASN A 151 5.80 -11.02 -11.42
N PRO A 152 6.99 -11.30 -11.98
CA PRO A 152 7.13 -12.17 -13.14
C PRO A 152 6.63 -13.59 -12.87
N LYS A 153 6.93 -14.16 -11.70
CA LYS A 153 6.50 -15.52 -11.33
C LYS A 153 4.99 -15.62 -11.15
N PHE A 154 4.37 -14.62 -10.52
CA PHE A 154 2.91 -14.58 -10.37
C PHE A 154 2.25 -14.42 -11.73
N ASN A 155 2.71 -13.47 -12.56
CA ASN A 155 2.15 -13.23 -13.89
C ASN A 155 2.32 -14.43 -14.82
N GLU A 156 3.49 -15.08 -14.85
CA GLU A 156 3.69 -16.33 -15.61
C GLU A 156 2.63 -17.39 -15.25
N TYR A 157 2.30 -17.53 -13.96
CA TYR A 157 1.24 -18.43 -13.51
C TYR A 157 -0.15 -18.01 -13.99
N LEU A 158 -0.47 -16.70 -14.02
CA LEU A 158 -1.76 -16.19 -14.53
C LEU A 158 -1.99 -16.47 -16.03
N TYR A 159 -0.94 -16.83 -16.77
CA TYR A 159 -1.02 -17.25 -18.17
C TYR A 159 -0.89 -18.77 -18.37
N SER A 160 -0.70 -19.53 -17.28
CA SER A 160 -0.51 -20.98 -17.31
C SER A 160 -1.81 -21.76 -17.53
N GLU A 161 -1.69 -22.99 -18.05
CA GLU A 161 -2.84 -23.89 -18.23
C GLU A 161 -3.57 -24.26 -16.93
N PRO A 162 -2.88 -24.52 -15.79
CA PRO A 162 -3.55 -24.73 -14.50
C PRO A 162 -4.46 -23.56 -14.11
N TYR A 163 -3.99 -22.32 -14.27
CA TYR A 163 -4.78 -21.13 -13.97
C TYR A 163 -5.97 -20.99 -14.90
N LYS A 164 -5.78 -21.13 -16.22
CA LYS A 164 -6.88 -21.08 -17.19
C LYS A 164 -7.94 -22.14 -16.91
N ALA A 165 -7.54 -23.36 -16.54
CA ALA A 165 -8.48 -24.43 -16.19
C ALA A 165 -9.25 -24.12 -14.89
N ALA A 166 -8.60 -23.53 -13.88
CA ALA A 166 -9.25 -23.12 -12.65
C ALA A 166 -10.24 -21.96 -12.87
N ALA A 167 -9.81 -20.94 -13.63
CA ALA A 167 -10.63 -19.82 -14.05
C ALA A 167 -11.85 -20.29 -14.87
N ASP A 168 -11.67 -21.20 -15.83
CA ASP A 168 -12.76 -21.76 -16.64
C ASP A 168 -13.85 -22.42 -15.76
N ARG A 169 -13.44 -23.19 -14.75
CA ARG A 169 -14.38 -23.78 -13.78
C ARG A 169 -15.14 -22.71 -13.01
N ALA A 170 -14.44 -21.70 -12.50
CA ALA A 170 -15.04 -20.60 -11.74
C ALA A 170 -16.01 -19.78 -12.60
N ILE A 171 -15.64 -19.42 -13.85
CA ILE A 171 -16.47 -18.69 -14.81
C ILE A 171 -17.76 -19.47 -15.11
N LYS A 172 -17.65 -20.76 -15.44
CA LYS A 172 -18.80 -21.62 -15.75
C LYS A 172 -19.72 -21.80 -14.56
N ALA A 173 -19.16 -21.91 -13.35
CA ALA A 173 -19.95 -21.98 -12.13
C ALA A 173 -20.68 -20.65 -11.86
N TYR A 174 -19.96 -19.53 -11.94
CA TYR A 174 -20.50 -18.19 -11.69
C TYR A 174 -21.66 -17.85 -12.64
N PHE A 175 -21.52 -18.16 -13.93
CA PHE A 175 -22.56 -17.92 -14.93
C PHE A 175 -23.50 -19.10 -15.19
N ARG A 176 -23.53 -20.13 -14.33
CA ARG A 176 -24.37 -21.34 -14.53
C ARG A 176 -25.85 -21.01 -14.80
N GLY A 177 -26.38 -19.97 -14.15
CA GLY A 177 -27.75 -19.49 -14.32
C GLY A 177 -27.95 -18.42 -15.42
N ASN A 178 -26.88 -18.03 -16.14
CA ASN A 178 -26.90 -16.95 -17.12
C ASN A 178 -26.37 -17.43 -18.49
N PRO A 179 -27.22 -18.04 -19.34
CA PRO A 179 -26.80 -18.60 -20.63
C PRO A 179 -26.27 -17.56 -21.61
N ALA A 180 -26.72 -16.30 -21.51
CA ALA A 180 -26.19 -15.21 -22.35
C ALA A 180 -24.71 -14.95 -22.04
N MET A 181 -24.35 -14.87 -20.76
CA MET A 181 -22.95 -14.68 -20.34
C MET A 181 -22.08 -15.90 -20.65
N LEU A 182 -22.60 -17.13 -20.50
CA LEU A 182 -21.89 -18.33 -20.94
C LEU A 182 -21.66 -18.34 -22.46
N GLY A 183 -22.64 -17.89 -23.24
CA GLY A 183 -22.49 -17.71 -24.69
C GLY A 183 -21.41 -16.69 -25.04
N LEU A 184 -21.40 -15.56 -24.34
CA LEU A 184 -20.39 -14.51 -24.52
C LEU A 184 -18.98 -15.02 -24.14
N TYR A 185 -18.86 -15.77 -23.05
CA TYR A 185 -17.60 -16.41 -22.65
C TYR A 185 -17.10 -17.41 -23.69
N LYS A 186 -18.00 -18.21 -24.27
CA LYS A 186 -17.64 -19.14 -25.34
C LYS A 186 -17.10 -18.42 -26.59
N LEU A 187 -17.64 -17.24 -26.91
CA LEU A 187 -17.23 -16.45 -28.09
C LEU A 187 -15.93 -15.65 -27.83
N PHE A 188 -15.75 -15.13 -26.62
CA PHE A 188 -14.64 -14.26 -26.26
C PHE A 188 -13.98 -14.72 -24.94
N PRO A 189 -13.39 -15.93 -24.89
CA PRO A 189 -12.88 -16.50 -23.65
C PRO A 189 -11.78 -15.64 -23.01
N ASP A 190 -10.89 -15.07 -23.83
CA ASP A 190 -9.76 -14.26 -23.36
C ASP A 190 -10.22 -12.97 -22.64
N MET A 191 -11.36 -12.39 -23.03
CA MET A 191 -11.94 -11.22 -22.36
C MET A 191 -12.27 -11.53 -20.89
N PHE A 192 -12.85 -12.69 -20.62
CA PHE A 192 -13.19 -13.09 -19.25
C PHE A 192 -11.95 -13.53 -18.49
N LEU A 193 -11.02 -14.26 -19.14
CA LEU A 193 -9.76 -14.64 -18.52
C LEU A 193 -9.00 -13.40 -18.04
N GLU A 194 -8.97 -12.32 -18.83
CA GLU A 194 -8.35 -11.06 -18.44
C GLU A 194 -9.01 -10.42 -17.22
N GLN A 195 -10.36 -10.44 -17.15
CA GLN A 195 -11.07 -9.99 -15.96
C GLN A 195 -10.77 -10.87 -14.73
N VAL A 196 -10.62 -12.18 -14.89
CA VAL A 196 -10.21 -13.07 -13.80
C VAL A 196 -8.79 -12.76 -13.32
N ARG A 197 -7.85 -12.44 -14.23
CA ARG A 197 -6.51 -11.94 -13.86
C ARG A 197 -6.58 -10.67 -13.03
N GLN A 198 -7.43 -9.73 -13.45
CA GLN A 198 -7.67 -8.54 -12.65
C GLN A 198 -8.21 -8.87 -11.25
N MET A 199 -9.18 -9.80 -11.13
CA MET A 199 -9.70 -10.25 -9.83
C MET A 199 -8.63 -10.92 -8.95
N SER A 200 -7.68 -11.64 -9.56
CA SER A 200 -6.52 -12.18 -8.83
C SER A 200 -5.63 -11.07 -8.25
N TYR A 201 -5.52 -9.91 -8.91
CA TYR A 201 -4.84 -8.74 -8.36
C TYR A 201 -5.65 -8.00 -7.28
N TYR A 202 -7.00 -8.02 -7.34
CA TYR A 202 -7.83 -7.59 -6.20
C TYR A 202 -7.52 -8.44 -4.96
N ALA A 203 -7.51 -9.77 -5.11
CA ALA A 203 -7.18 -10.67 -4.02
C ALA A 203 -5.75 -10.44 -3.50
N ASN A 204 -4.77 -10.29 -4.39
CA ASN A 204 -3.38 -10.01 -4.04
C ASN A 204 -3.24 -8.73 -3.20
N LEU A 205 -3.78 -7.59 -3.66
CA LEU A 205 -3.72 -6.33 -2.92
C LEU A 205 -4.54 -6.38 -1.62
N GLY A 206 -5.67 -7.08 -1.61
CA GLY A 206 -6.45 -7.32 -0.41
C GLY A 206 -5.65 -8.05 0.65
N LEU A 207 -4.98 -9.15 0.28
CA LEU A 207 -4.10 -9.91 1.20
C LEU A 207 -2.86 -9.10 1.61
N PHE A 208 -2.38 -8.18 0.78
CA PHE A 208 -1.33 -7.23 1.16
C PHE A 208 -1.78 -6.32 2.32
N TRP A 209 -2.93 -5.66 2.16
CA TRP A 209 -3.44 -4.71 3.14
C TRP A 209 -4.08 -5.36 4.37
N GLU A 210 -4.50 -6.64 4.30
CA GLU A 210 -4.89 -7.41 5.48
C GLU A 210 -3.75 -7.47 6.51
N VAL A 211 -2.50 -7.49 6.06
CA VAL A 211 -1.31 -7.43 6.94
C VAL A 211 -1.01 -6.00 7.38
N MET A 212 -1.01 -5.04 6.46
CA MET A 212 -0.51 -3.70 6.74
C MET A 212 -1.42 -2.88 7.66
N ALA A 213 -2.75 -3.11 7.62
CA ALA A 213 -3.67 -2.40 8.51
C ALA A 213 -3.39 -2.71 10.00
N PRO A 214 -3.33 -3.98 10.45
CA PRO A 214 -2.91 -4.33 11.81
C PRO A 214 -1.52 -3.78 12.21
N VAL A 215 -0.55 -3.83 11.29
CA VAL A 215 0.79 -3.26 11.56
C VAL A 215 0.69 -1.78 11.90
N PHE A 216 -0.05 -1.00 11.11
CA PHE A 216 -0.21 0.43 11.35
C PHE A 216 -1.06 0.76 12.58
N PHE A 217 -2.09 -0.03 12.88
CA PHE A 217 -2.85 0.13 14.13
C PHE A 217 -1.97 -0.11 15.35
N GLU A 218 -1.22 -1.21 15.39
CA GLU A 218 -0.35 -1.54 16.52
C GLU A 218 0.74 -0.49 16.73
N MET A 219 1.31 0.05 15.64
CA MET A 219 2.27 1.15 15.76
C MET A 219 1.64 2.41 16.37
N SER A 220 0.39 2.74 16.02
CA SER A 220 -0.31 3.85 16.66
C SER A 220 -0.49 3.61 18.15
N ASP A 221 -0.97 2.42 18.53
CA ASP A 221 -1.22 2.08 19.94
C ASP A 221 0.07 2.13 20.76
N ILE A 222 1.19 1.58 20.24
CA ILE A 222 2.50 1.64 20.90
C ILE A 222 2.96 3.09 21.08
N TYR A 223 2.73 3.96 20.10
CA TYR A 223 3.12 5.37 20.21
C TYR A 223 2.29 6.10 21.26
N ASP A 224 0.97 5.88 21.29
CA ASP A 224 0.07 6.47 22.27
C ASP A 224 0.39 5.97 23.70
N GLU A 225 0.92 4.75 23.84
CA GLU A 225 1.47 4.17 25.07
C GLU A 225 2.87 4.73 25.43
N GLY A 226 3.49 5.56 24.58
CA GLY A 226 4.81 6.15 24.77
C GLY A 226 5.99 5.23 24.40
N GLY A 227 5.76 4.20 23.57
CA GLY A 227 6.67 3.07 23.35
C GLY A 227 7.79 3.25 22.33
N PHE A 228 7.74 4.24 21.43
CA PHE A 228 8.80 4.46 20.44
C PHE A 228 9.81 5.52 20.87
N LYS A 229 11.11 5.16 20.82
CA LYS A 229 12.20 6.09 21.16
C LYS A 229 12.54 7.09 20.06
N GLY A 230 12.17 6.80 18.81
CA GLY A 230 12.53 7.57 17.63
C GLY A 230 12.06 6.89 16.34
N VAL A 231 12.32 7.53 15.21
CA VAL A 231 11.99 7.02 13.87
C VAL A 231 12.65 5.65 13.58
N PRO A 232 13.92 5.40 13.93
CA PRO A 232 14.53 4.08 13.73
C PRO A 232 13.82 2.94 14.47
N ASP A 233 13.31 3.22 15.67
CA ASP A 233 12.58 2.25 16.49
C ASP A 233 11.25 1.85 15.85
N ALA A 234 10.48 2.85 15.39
CA ALA A 234 9.26 2.65 14.61
C ALA A 234 9.53 1.92 13.28
N MET A 235 10.62 2.26 12.59
CA MET A 235 11.02 1.55 11.37
C MET A 235 11.40 0.09 11.64
N ASN A 236 12.10 -0.20 12.74
CA ASN A 236 12.44 -1.58 13.12
C ASN A 236 11.20 -2.41 13.43
N PHE A 237 10.15 -1.81 13.99
CA PHE A 237 8.85 -2.49 14.12
C PHE A 237 8.29 -2.93 12.76
N LEU A 238 8.33 -2.05 11.74
CA LEU A 238 7.93 -2.41 10.37
C LEU A 238 8.78 -3.54 9.80
N VAL A 239 10.10 -3.49 9.95
CA VAL A 239 11.03 -4.53 9.47
C VAL A 239 10.68 -5.89 10.10
N ASN A 240 10.46 -5.92 11.41
CA ASN A 240 10.08 -7.14 12.12
C ASN A 240 8.72 -7.68 11.66
N GLY A 241 7.74 -6.80 11.47
CA GLY A 241 6.43 -7.15 10.91
C GLY A 241 6.54 -7.77 9.51
N ILE A 242 7.34 -7.19 8.62
CA ILE A 242 7.62 -7.71 7.28
C ILE A 242 8.17 -9.13 7.36
N PHE A 243 9.19 -9.38 8.20
CA PHE A 243 9.76 -10.72 8.34
C PHE A 243 8.78 -11.74 8.95
N ALA A 244 7.95 -11.32 9.91
CA ALA A 244 6.96 -12.19 10.55
C ALA A 244 5.89 -12.70 9.56
N VAL A 245 5.55 -11.90 8.55
CA VAL A 245 4.51 -12.22 7.57
C VAL A 245 5.05 -12.58 6.17
N ALA A 246 6.37 -12.56 5.97
CA ALA A 246 6.97 -12.75 4.64
C ALA A 246 6.50 -14.02 3.92
N GLY A 247 6.34 -15.13 4.66
CA GLY A 247 5.91 -16.43 4.13
C GLY A 247 4.41 -16.66 4.09
N ARG A 248 3.57 -15.65 4.39
CA ARG A 248 2.11 -15.82 4.37
C ARG A 248 1.61 -16.04 2.94
N PRO A 249 0.62 -16.92 2.71
CA PRO A 249 0.26 -17.31 1.35
C PRO A 249 -0.51 -16.20 0.62
N ILE A 250 -0.21 -16.02 -0.66
CA ILE A 250 -1.05 -15.27 -1.60
C ILE A 250 -1.87 -16.27 -2.41
N TYR A 251 -3.18 -16.03 -2.50
CA TYR A 251 -4.13 -16.93 -3.14
C TYR A 251 -5.35 -16.14 -3.65
N HIS A 252 -6.18 -16.80 -4.46
CA HIS A 252 -7.43 -16.22 -4.95
C HIS A 252 -8.50 -17.30 -4.96
N HIS A 253 -9.49 -17.13 -4.08
CA HIS A 253 -10.63 -18.02 -3.91
C HIS A 253 -11.90 -17.30 -4.32
N VAL A 254 -12.66 -17.86 -5.24
CA VAL A 254 -13.95 -17.30 -5.69
C VAL A 254 -15.07 -18.11 -5.08
N TYR A 255 -16.07 -17.46 -4.49
CA TYR A 255 -17.21 -18.15 -3.88
C TYR A 255 -18.47 -17.95 -4.70
N VAL A 256 -19.04 -19.05 -5.19
CA VAL A 256 -20.33 -19.09 -5.90
C VAL A 256 -21.36 -19.76 -5.01
N GLY A 257 -22.18 -18.96 -4.33
CA GLY A 257 -22.96 -19.45 -3.19
C GLY A 257 -22.03 -19.89 -2.06
N ASP A 258 -22.19 -21.14 -1.61
CA ASP A 258 -21.36 -21.75 -0.55
C ASP A 258 -20.14 -22.51 -1.10
N GLU A 259 -20.02 -22.63 -2.43
CA GLU A 259 -18.94 -23.39 -3.08
C GLU A 259 -17.71 -22.49 -3.33
N CYS A 260 -16.54 -22.94 -2.88
CA CYS A 260 -15.25 -22.26 -3.07
C CYS A 260 -14.51 -22.83 -4.28
N PHE A 261 -14.15 -21.95 -5.22
CA PHE A 261 -13.32 -22.24 -6.39
C PHE A 261 -11.94 -21.61 -6.20
N GLU A 262 -10.92 -22.45 -6.00
CA GLU A 262 -9.54 -22.00 -5.91
C GLU A 262 -9.02 -21.65 -7.31
N VAL A 263 -9.05 -20.36 -7.68
CA VAL A 263 -8.48 -19.85 -8.94
C VAL A 263 -6.96 -19.82 -8.85
N ILE A 264 -6.43 -19.39 -7.69
CA ILE A 264 -5.04 -19.56 -7.30
C ILE A 264 -5.04 -20.29 -5.96
N PRO A 265 -4.68 -21.58 -5.90
CA PRO A 265 -4.64 -22.33 -4.66
C PRO A 265 -3.42 -21.94 -3.82
N LYS A 266 -3.53 -22.06 -2.49
CA LYS A 266 -2.38 -21.84 -1.58
C LYS A 266 -1.18 -22.73 -1.90
N SER A 267 -1.41 -23.92 -2.48
CA SER A 267 -0.37 -24.85 -2.92
C SER A 267 0.47 -24.35 -4.09
N ALA A 268 0.08 -23.25 -4.76
CA ALA A 268 0.91 -22.58 -5.76
C ALA A 268 2.19 -21.96 -5.15
N GLY A 269 2.24 -21.81 -3.82
CA GLY A 269 3.47 -21.40 -3.11
C GLY A 269 3.85 -19.93 -3.34
N PHE A 270 2.87 -19.07 -3.61
CA PHE A 270 3.05 -17.62 -3.60
C PHE A 270 3.01 -17.08 -2.18
N THR A 271 3.86 -16.12 -1.90
CA THR A 271 4.16 -15.58 -0.59
C THR A 271 3.97 -14.08 -0.54
N TRP A 272 3.63 -13.56 0.63
CA TRP A 272 3.32 -12.16 0.82
C TRP A 272 4.50 -11.25 0.48
N LEU A 273 5.74 -11.61 0.85
CA LEU A 273 6.90 -10.77 0.56
C LEU A 273 7.15 -10.62 -0.95
N TYR A 274 7.28 -11.74 -1.66
CA TYR A 274 7.73 -11.74 -3.04
C TYR A 274 6.62 -11.43 -4.05
N GLU A 275 5.38 -11.86 -3.78
CA GLU A 275 4.29 -11.71 -4.74
C GLU A 275 3.32 -10.59 -4.39
N ALA A 276 3.42 -9.94 -3.23
CA ALA A 276 2.56 -8.81 -2.87
C ALA A 276 3.34 -7.58 -2.42
N ALA A 277 4.20 -7.68 -1.39
CA ALA A 277 4.85 -6.52 -0.78
C ALA A 277 5.90 -5.85 -1.67
N LEU A 278 6.87 -6.61 -2.22
CA LEU A 278 7.89 -6.03 -3.11
C LEU A 278 7.28 -5.47 -4.41
N PRO A 279 6.39 -6.21 -5.12
CA PRO A 279 5.72 -5.67 -6.29
C PRO A 279 4.85 -4.44 -5.97
N TYR A 280 4.18 -4.40 -4.82
CA TYR A 280 3.39 -3.24 -4.39
C TYR A 280 4.25 -2.00 -4.20
N VAL A 281 5.38 -2.12 -3.48
CA VAL A 281 6.29 -0.99 -3.23
C VAL A 281 6.77 -0.42 -4.57
N GLU A 282 7.19 -1.29 -5.49
CA GLU A 282 7.65 -0.85 -6.80
C GLU A 282 6.50 -0.23 -7.64
N ALA A 283 5.33 -0.87 -7.68
CA ALA A 283 4.19 -0.43 -8.49
C ALA A 283 3.55 0.85 -7.98
N VAL A 284 3.44 1.03 -6.66
CA VAL A 284 2.67 2.12 -6.04
C VAL A 284 3.58 3.23 -5.51
N PHE A 285 4.74 2.90 -4.94
CA PHE A 285 5.62 3.91 -4.35
C PHE A 285 6.60 4.51 -5.36
N TYR A 286 7.12 3.70 -6.28
CA TYR A 286 8.02 4.18 -7.32
C TYR A 286 7.29 4.56 -8.60
N ARG A 287 6.56 3.63 -9.22
CA ARG A 287 6.10 3.78 -10.60
C ARG A 287 4.77 4.51 -10.73
N THR A 288 3.67 3.83 -10.37
CA THR A 288 2.25 4.14 -10.59
C THR A 288 1.90 4.67 -11.99
N ALA A 289 0.61 4.78 -12.30
CA ALA A 289 0.18 5.38 -13.57
C ALA A 289 0.41 6.91 -13.54
N PRO A 290 0.88 7.54 -14.64
CA PRO A 290 1.06 8.99 -14.70
C PRO A 290 -0.22 9.75 -14.35
N PHE A 291 -0.11 10.81 -13.53
CA PHE A 291 -1.30 11.55 -13.15
C PHE A 291 -1.80 12.39 -14.33
N ARG A 292 -3.06 12.17 -14.70
CA ARG A 292 -3.72 12.83 -15.83
C ARG A 292 -3.75 14.36 -15.71
N GLY A 293 -3.72 14.90 -14.49
CA GLY A 293 -3.65 16.33 -14.23
C GLY A 293 -2.25 16.95 -14.33
N THR A 294 -1.18 16.14 -14.39
CA THR A 294 0.21 16.66 -14.35
C THR A 294 1.07 16.30 -15.55
N LYS A 295 0.67 15.29 -16.33
CA LYS A 295 1.46 14.80 -17.48
C LYS A 295 0.57 14.69 -18.70
N SER A 296 1.08 15.14 -19.84
CA SER A 296 0.45 14.93 -21.14
C SER A 296 0.72 13.50 -21.63
N TYR A 297 -0.34 12.79 -22.00
CA TYR A 297 -0.27 11.50 -22.68
C TYR A 297 -0.13 11.66 -24.21
N ASP A 298 0.04 12.87 -24.70
CA ASP A 298 0.34 13.13 -26.11
C ASP A 298 1.69 12.48 -26.47
N ALA A 299 1.60 11.48 -27.35
CA ALA A 299 2.75 10.72 -27.83
C ALA A 299 3.80 11.57 -28.56
N GLN A 300 3.45 12.79 -29.02
CA GLN A 300 4.39 13.69 -29.69
C GLN A 300 5.28 14.48 -28.70
N VAL A 301 4.82 14.64 -27.45
CA VAL A 301 5.50 15.47 -26.44
C VAL A 301 6.46 14.63 -25.58
N HIS A 302 6.32 13.31 -25.60
CA HIS A 302 7.19 12.36 -24.88
C HIS A 302 7.36 12.69 -23.37
N GLN A 303 6.29 13.18 -22.72
CA GLN A 303 6.29 13.46 -21.27
C GLN A 303 6.09 12.19 -20.41
N VAL A 304 5.43 11.19 -20.97
CA VAL A 304 5.31 9.86 -20.38
C VAL A 304 6.33 8.96 -21.07
N PRO A 305 7.24 8.28 -20.33
CA PRO A 305 8.19 7.36 -20.93
C PRO A 305 7.52 6.23 -21.70
N ASP A 306 8.21 5.71 -22.72
CA ASP A 306 7.74 4.56 -23.49
C ASP A 306 7.88 3.24 -22.72
N GLN A 307 8.81 3.20 -21.75
CA GLN A 307 9.15 2.03 -20.96
C GLN A 307 8.64 2.17 -19.53
N GLN A 308 7.84 1.20 -19.08
CA GLN A 308 7.30 1.15 -17.72
C GLN A 308 8.36 1.24 -16.60
N PRO A 309 9.56 0.64 -16.72
CA PRO A 309 10.62 0.79 -15.71
C PRO A 309 11.07 2.23 -15.46
N GLU A 310 10.79 3.14 -16.38
CA GLU A 310 11.16 4.56 -16.24
C GLU A 310 10.08 5.38 -15.52
N PHE A 311 8.95 4.78 -15.14
CA PHE A 311 7.84 5.47 -14.50
C PHE A 311 8.24 5.91 -13.08
N HIS A 312 7.94 7.16 -12.77
CA HIS A 312 8.38 7.86 -11.56
C HIS A 312 7.27 8.80 -11.09
N TYR A 313 6.08 8.24 -10.91
CA TYR A 313 4.86 8.97 -10.55
C TYR A 313 4.31 8.53 -9.20
N GLY A 314 4.93 7.51 -8.57
CA GLY A 314 4.53 6.99 -7.28
C GLY A 314 4.72 8.03 -6.16
N ILE A 315 4.25 7.71 -4.95
CA ILE A 315 4.24 8.68 -3.85
C ILE A 315 5.63 9.26 -3.52
N LEU A 316 6.73 8.54 -3.80
CA LEU A 316 8.09 9.06 -3.59
C LEU A 316 8.49 10.16 -4.59
N TYR A 317 7.80 10.27 -5.71
CA TYR A 317 8.04 11.26 -6.77
C TYR A 317 6.87 12.24 -6.95
N ALA A 318 5.73 11.95 -6.33
CA ALA A 318 4.53 12.75 -6.49
C ALA A 318 4.74 14.21 -6.06
N ASP A 319 4.25 15.13 -6.88
CA ASP A 319 3.96 16.48 -6.44
C ASP A 319 2.64 16.48 -5.67
N VAL A 320 2.70 16.84 -4.40
CA VAL A 320 1.58 16.78 -3.46
C VAL A 320 0.88 18.13 -3.26
N PHE A 321 1.46 19.23 -3.77
CA PHE A 321 0.81 20.55 -3.72
C PHE A 321 -0.51 20.64 -4.52
N PRO A 322 -0.69 19.97 -5.68
CA PRO A 322 -1.96 20.01 -6.39
C PRO A 322 -3.01 19.03 -5.82
N VAL A 323 -2.78 18.39 -4.67
CA VAL A 323 -3.82 17.60 -4.00
C VAL A 323 -5.08 18.45 -3.76
N GLY A 324 -6.26 17.88 -4.00
CA GLY A 324 -7.54 18.61 -3.97
C GLY A 324 -7.95 19.20 -5.32
N SER A 325 -7.06 19.20 -6.32
CA SER A 325 -7.39 19.64 -7.69
C SER A 325 -7.80 18.48 -8.61
N ALA A 326 -8.35 18.83 -9.77
CA ALA A 326 -8.84 17.86 -10.76
C ALA A 326 -7.70 17.06 -11.40
N GLY A 327 -7.90 15.74 -11.56
CA GLY A 327 -6.95 14.87 -12.24
C GLY A 327 -5.78 14.39 -11.39
N ILE A 328 -5.85 14.54 -10.06
CA ILE A 328 -4.83 14.12 -9.09
C ILE A 328 -5.38 12.96 -8.22
N PRO A 329 -5.08 11.69 -8.56
CA PRO A 329 -5.63 10.52 -7.87
C PRO A 329 -5.37 10.43 -6.36
N PRO A 330 -4.18 10.79 -5.83
CA PRO A 330 -3.92 10.74 -4.38
C PRO A 330 -4.91 11.54 -3.52
N THR A 331 -5.61 12.52 -4.09
CA THR A 331 -6.66 13.28 -3.41
C THR A 331 -7.72 12.40 -2.78
N LEU A 332 -8.07 11.28 -3.43
CA LEU A 332 -9.05 10.31 -2.91
C LEU A 332 -8.60 9.73 -1.56
N LEU A 333 -7.32 9.36 -1.45
CA LEU A 333 -6.77 8.85 -0.19
C LEU A 333 -6.64 9.96 0.86
N MET A 334 -6.20 11.16 0.45
CA MET A 334 -6.08 12.27 1.40
C MET A 334 -7.43 12.64 2.02
N GLN A 335 -8.50 12.64 1.23
CA GLN A 335 -9.85 12.83 1.74
C GLN A 335 -10.25 11.71 2.73
N ASP A 336 -10.00 10.45 2.38
CA ASP A 336 -10.31 9.33 3.27
C ASP A 336 -9.58 9.44 4.61
N MET A 337 -8.28 9.74 4.60
CA MET A 337 -7.48 9.86 5.81
C MET A 337 -7.86 11.08 6.66
N LEU A 338 -8.35 12.16 6.03
CA LEU A 338 -8.77 13.38 6.72
C LEU A 338 -9.83 13.08 7.80
N HIS A 339 -10.74 12.13 7.53
CA HIS A 339 -11.80 11.73 8.46
C HIS A 339 -11.30 11.05 9.75
N PHE A 340 -10.08 10.53 9.72
CA PHE A 340 -9.53 9.67 10.78
C PHE A 340 -8.23 10.22 11.38
N LEU A 341 -7.96 11.52 11.20
CA LEU A 341 -6.77 12.14 11.77
C LEU A 341 -6.79 12.11 13.29
N PRO A 342 -5.70 11.69 13.94
CA PRO A 342 -5.61 11.78 15.39
C PRO A 342 -5.52 13.25 15.84
N PRO A 343 -6.01 13.60 17.05
CA PRO A 343 -6.08 14.99 17.51
C PRO A 343 -4.75 15.74 17.46
N TYR A 344 -3.64 15.07 17.83
CA TYR A 344 -2.31 15.69 17.83
C TYR A 344 -1.85 16.10 16.42
N LEU A 345 -2.29 15.41 15.36
CA LEU A 345 -1.95 15.76 13.99
C LEU A 345 -2.88 16.87 13.45
N GLN A 346 -4.14 16.90 13.89
CA GLN A 346 -5.06 18.01 13.61
C GLN A 346 -4.54 19.32 14.23
N ASP A 347 -4.19 19.30 15.51
CA ASP A 347 -3.63 20.46 16.23
C ASP A 347 -2.34 20.95 15.57
N TYR A 348 -1.52 20.01 15.09
CA TYR A 348 -0.30 20.34 14.36
C TYR A 348 -0.60 21.05 13.03
N TYR A 349 -1.55 20.57 12.22
CA TYR A 349 -1.90 21.23 10.96
C TYR A 349 -2.53 22.60 11.16
N GLN A 350 -3.34 22.78 12.21
CA GLN A 350 -3.93 24.08 12.56
C GLN A 350 -2.88 25.17 12.85
N GLN A 351 -1.71 24.78 13.35
CA GLN A 351 -0.63 25.70 13.72
C GLN A 351 0.30 26.07 12.56
N HIS A 352 0.13 25.47 11.37
CA HIS A 352 1.04 25.62 10.24
C HIS A 352 0.31 26.03 8.96
N CYS A 353 1.06 26.60 8.02
CA CYS A 353 0.60 26.97 6.68
C CYS A 353 -0.74 27.73 6.70
N ARG A 354 -1.80 27.19 6.09
CA ARG A 354 -3.14 27.81 6.06
C ARG A 354 -4.11 27.16 7.05
N GLY A 355 -3.60 26.48 8.07
CA GLY A 355 -4.42 25.85 9.11
C GLY A 355 -5.32 24.77 8.52
N GLU A 356 -6.63 24.94 8.69
CA GLU A 356 -7.62 23.97 8.20
C GLU A 356 -7.83 24.04 6.67
N ASP A 357 -7.51 25.17 6.03
CA ASP A 357 -7.83 25.41 4.61
C ASP A 357 -7.00 24.55 3.65
N ASP A 358 -5.76 24.20 4.01
CA ASP A 358 -4.84 23.41 3.19
C ASP A 358 -4.49 22.05 3.81
N GLN A 359 -5.34 21.53 4.71
CA GLN A 359 -5.11 20.26 5.39
C GLN A 359 -4.80 19.10 4.45
N LEU A 360 -5.46 19.00 3.29
CA LEU A 360 -5.18 17.91 2.34
C LEU A 360 -3.75 17.96 1.77
N ILE A 361 -3.18 19.16 1.61
CA ILE A 361 -1.80 19.33 1.13
C ILE A 361 -0.81 18.97 2.24
N GLN A 362 -1.02 19.50 3.45
CA GLN A 362 -0.20 19.17 4.62
C GLN A 362 -0.22 17.65 4.88
N LEU A 363 -1.40 17.04 4.77
CA LEU A 363 -1.62 15.60 4.88
C LEU A 363 -0.87 14.82 3.79
N GLY A 364 -0.92 15.29 2.54
CA GLY A 364 -0.16 14.70 1.43
C GLY A 364 1.34 14.66 1.68
N ILE A 365 1.90 15.73 2.27
CA ILE A 365 3.32 15.82 2.62
C ILE A 365 3.67 14.88 3.76
N THR A 366 2.87 14.86 4.82
CA THR A 366 3.06 13.95 5.96
C THR A 366 2.92 12.48 5.51
N PHE A 367 1.98 12.18 4.61
CA PHE A 367 1.85 10.86 3.98
C PHE A 367 3.09 10.50 3.16
N GLN A 368 3.59 11.43 2.33
CA GLN A 368 4.82 11.21 1.56
C GLN A 368 6.03 10.92 2.45
N ARG A 369 6.22 11.66 3.55
CA ARG A 369 7.24 11.37 4.56
C ARG A 369 7.07 9.95 5.12
N SER A 370 5.85 9.60 5.51
CA SER A 370 5.54 8.26 6.05
C SER A 370 5.89 7.16 5.06
N MET A 371 5.62 7.34 3.77
CA MET A 371 5.94 6.36 2.73
C MET A 371 7.46 6.25 2.48
N TYR A 372 8.24 7.32 2.67
CA TYR A 372 9.71 7.22 2.73
C TYR A 372 10.17 6.37 3.92
N ASN A 373 9.52 6.48 5.08
CA ASN A 373 9.86 5.61 6.21
C ASN A 373 9.51 4.14 5.95
N VAL A 374 8.33 3.86 5.39
CA VAL A 374 7.95 2.48 4.98
C VAL A 374 8.94 1.94 3.95
N THR A 375 9.33 2.74 2.95
CA THR A 375 10.32 2.33 1.94
C THR A 375 11.69 2.08 2.57
N SER A 376 12.08 2.86 3.58
CA SER A 376 13.31 2.62 4.35
C SER A 376 13.26 1.27 5.07
N ALA A 377 12.13 0.92 5.68
CA ALA A 377 11.94 -0.40 6.29
C ALA A 377 12.09 -1.53 5.26
N VAL A 378 11.54 -1.37 4.05
CA VAL A 378 11.68 -2.35 2.96
C VAL A 378 13.15 -2.48 2.52
N ILE A 379 13.86 -1.37 2.36
CA ILE A 379 15.30 -1.34 2.03
C ILE A 379 16.11 -2.07 3.12
N GLN A 380 15.81 -1.82 4.40
CA GLN A 380 16.48 -2.48 5.52
C GLN A 380 16.18 -3.98 5.58
N ALA A 381 14.92 -4.38 5.35
CA ALA A 381 14.52 -5.78 5.30
C ALA A 381 15.20 -6.52 4.15
N LEU A 382 15.25 -5.93 2.95
CA LEU A 382 15.95 -6.48 1.79
C LEU A 382 17.46 -6.63 2.04
N ARG A 383 18.09 -5.60 2.63
CA ARG A 383 19.49 -5.67 3.03
C ARG A 383 19.74 -6.80 4.02
N ALA A 384 18.90 -6.93 5.04
CA ALA A 384 19.01 -8.01 6.02
C ALA A 384 18.77 -9.41 5.42
N ALA A 385 17.94 -9.52 4.37
CA ALA A 385 17.65 -10.78 3.71
C ALA A 385 18.73 -11.22 2.69
N LEU A 386 19.40 -10.27 2.03
CA LEU A 386 20.26 -10.53 0.87
C LEU A 386 21.74 -10.16 1.07
N TYR A 387 22.04 -9.35 2.07
CA TYR A 387 23.38 -8.83 2.35
C TYR A 387 23.77 -9.13 3.81
N TYR A 388 24.50 -8.21 4.45
CA TYR A 388 25.17 -8.45 5.72
C TYR A 388 24.54 -7.64 6.87
N PRO A 389 24.69 -8.10 8.13
CA PRO A 389 24.37 -7.28 9.30
C PRO A 389 25.09 -5.92 9.28
N LEU A 390 24.51 -4.91 9.93
CA LEU A 390 25.11 -3.56 9.98
C LEU A 390 26.32 -3.48 10.90
N ASP A 391 26.42 -4.41 11.87
CA ASP A 391 27.48 -4.55 12.85
C ASP A 391 28.57 -5.54 12.41
N ASP A 392 28.60 -5.94 11.14
CA ASP A 392 29.58 -6.87 10.61
C ASP A 392 31.01 -6.26 10.67
N PRO A 393 32.00 -6.93 11.30
CA PRO A 393 33.34 -6.39 11.44
C PRO A 393 34.14 -6.38 10.12
N ASN A 394 33.69 -7.09 9.08
CA ASN A 394 34.39 -7.18 7.81
C ASN A 394 34.12 -5.92 6.95
N PRO A 395 35.14 -5.10 6.63
CA PRO A 395 34.95 -3.90 5.83
C PRO A 395 34.41 -4.18 4.42
N LYS A 396 34.62 -5.39 3.86
CA LYS A 396 34.03 -5.77 2.57
C LYS A 396 32.52 -5.99 2.67
N HIS A 397 32.04 -6.53 3.79
CA HIS A 397 30.61 -6.73 4.03
C HIS A 397 29.90 -5.39 4.19
N LEU A 398 30.50 -4.47 4.96
CA LEU A 398 30.00 -3.10 5.10
C LEU A 398 30.00 -2.35 3.76
N MET A 399 31.03 -2.53 2.93
CA MET A 399 31.06 -1.94 1.59
C MET A 399 29.96 -2.51 0.68
N ALA A 400 29.69 -3.82 0.74
CA ALA A 400 28.59 -4.41 -0.02
C ALA A 400 27.21 -3.85 0.40
N ASN A 401 27.01 -3.61 1.71
CA ASN A 401 25.83 -2.91 2.20
C ASN A 401 25.76 -1.47 1.67
N ARG A 402 26.89 -0.75 1.64
CA ARG A 402 26.95 0.61 1.05
C ARG A 402 26.57 0.61 -0.42
N GLU A 403 27.17 -0.25 -1.23
CA GLU A 403 26.88 -0.36 -2.66
C GLU A 403 25.39 -0.64 -2.90
N PHE A 404 24.78 -1.50 -2.06
CA PHE A 404 23.35 -1.71 -2.08
C PHE A 404 22.55 -0.43 -1.75
N PHE A 405 22.89 0.27 -0.67
CA PHE A 405 22.18 1.50 -0.29
C PHE A 405 22.37 2.61 -1.34
N GLU A 406 23.57 2.78 -1.88
CA GLU A 406 23.87 3.71 -2.98
C GLU A 406 23.02 3.37 -4.22
N ALA A 407 22.95 2.10 -4.61
CA ALA A 407 22.09 1.68 -5.72
C ALA A 407 20.59 1.95 -5.47
N GLN A 408 20.11 1.86 -4.23
CA GLN A 408 18.73 2.28 -3.90
C GLN A 408 18.57 3.80 -3.98
N MET A 409 19.58 4.56 -3.55
CA MET A 409 19.54 6.03 -3.56
C MET A 409 19.71 6.62 -4.97
N ASP A 410 20.41 5.93 -5.87
CA ASP A 410 20.54 6.30 -7.28
C ASP A 410 19.17 6.49 -7.95
N ARG A 411 18.20 5.65 -7.56
CA ARG A 411 16.81 5.71 -8.04
C ARG A 411 16.12 7.04 -7.70
N LEU A 412 16.59 7.73 -6.66
CA LEU A 412 16.03 8.97 -6.12
C LEU A 412 16.88 10.21 -6.46
N ILE A 413 17.91 10.08 -7.31
CA ILE A 413 18.70 11.23 -7.80
C ILE A 413 17.87 12.11 -8.74
N ARG A 414 16.86 11.53 -9.38
CA ARG A 414 15.99 12.20 -10.34
C ARG A 414 15.41 13.50 -9.76
N PRO A 415 15.29 14.59 -10.55
CA PRO A 415 14.75 15.86 -10.07
C PRO A 415 13.32 15.76 -9.52
N GLU A 416 12.53 14.80 -9.97
CA GLU A 416 11.16 14.57 -9.51
C GLU A 416 11.09 13.94 -8.11
N ALA A 417 12.16 13.29 -7.64
CA ALA A 417 12.17 12.62 -6.35
C ALA A 417 12.13 13.63 -5.20
N ARG A 418 11.25 13.39 -4.22
CA ARG A 418 11.05 14.29 -3.07
C ARG A 418 11.99 14.05 -1.90
N LEU A 419 13.01 13.22 -2.09
CA LEU A 419 13.92 12.80 -1.02
C LEU A 419 14.64 14.01 -0.41
N ARG A 420 15.03 15.00 -1.22
CA ARG A 420 15.67 16.25 -0.73
C ARG A 420 14.70 17.10 0.07
N ASP A 421 13.48 17.24 -0.44
CA ASP A 421 12.46 18.12 0.14
C ASP A 421 12.10 17.64 1.56
N ILE A 422 11.87 16.34 1.73
CA ILE A 422 11.51 15.73 3.01
C ILE A 422 12.65 15.75 4.06
N GLN A 423 13.89 16.08 3.68
CA GLN A 423 14.98 16.24 4.66
C GLN A 423 14.81 17.47 5.54
N THR A 424 14.01 18.45 5.11
CA THR A 424 13.86 19.72 5.80
C THR A 424 12.51 19.79 6.50
N ALA A 425 12.44 20.47 7.65
CA ALA A 425 11.17 20.76 8.33
C ALA A 425 10.33 21.84 7.60
N ASN A 426 10.92 22.51 6.60
CA ASN A 426 10.28 23.60 5.86
C ASN A 426 9.41 23.12 4.69
N TYR A 427 9.56 21.86 4.27
CA TYR A 427 8.68 21.26 3.25
C TYR A 427 7.34 20.88 3.90
N ARG A 428 6.33 21.74 3.66
CA ARG A 428 5.01 21.78 4.29
C ARG A 428 3.96 22.35 3.34
#